data_AF-A0A962IHC5-F1
#
_entry.id   AF-A0A962IHC5-F1
#
_cell.length_a   1.000
_cell.length_b   1.000
_cell.length_c   1.000
_cell.angle_alpha   90.00
_cell.angle_beta   90.00
_cell.angle_gamma   90.00
#
_symmetry.space_group_name_H-M   'P 1'
#
loop_
_entity.id
_entity.type
_entity.pdbx_description
1 polymer ?
#
loop_
_entity_poly.entity_id
_entity_poly.type
_entity_poly.pdbx_seq_one_letter_code
_entity_poly.pdbx_strand_id
1 'polypeptide(L)'
;MLRWYLGLHPHVRIALVVAPFLVILGYGLMDIWVKPDTPEASRQEISVQPLEQLGECRLVSGQCRFRYGDLEVSLQRANSEAGLARIDLVSNQHIRGIRFAILQD
;
A
#
# COMPACT_ATOMS: atom_id res chain seq x y z
N MET A 1 -31.73 29.38 -25.20
CA MET A 1 -30.35 29.21 -24.66
C MET A 1 -29.28 29.37 -25.75
N LEU A 2 -29.40 28.71 -26.90
CA LEU A 2 -28.40 28.79 -27.99
C LEU A 2 -28.19 30.20 -28.59
N ARG A 3 -29.25 31.02 -28.64
CA ARG A 3 -29.19 32.43 -29.13
C ARG A 3 -28.24 33.31 -28.32
N TRP A 4 -28.09 33.04 -27.04
CA TRP A 4 -27.17 33.77 -26.17
C TRP A 4 -25.73 33.39 -26.51
N TYR A 5 -25.42 32.10 -26.58
CA TYR A 5 -24.10 31.57 -26.95
C TYR A 5 -23.59 32.08 -28.32
N LEU A 6 -24.48 32.21 -29.30
CA LEU A 6 -24.16 32.73 -30.63
C LEU A 6 -23.94 34.25 -30.68
N GLY A 7 -24.31 34.99 -29.63
CA GLY A 7 -24.07 36.43 -29.50
C GLY A 7 -22.73 36.80 -28.86
N LEU A 8 -21.98 35.84 -28.32
CA LEU A 8 -20.66 36.11 -27.73
C LEU A 8 -19.57 36.25 -28.79
N HIS A 9 -18.56 37.05 -28.47
CA HIS A 9 -17.34 37.20 -29.25
C HIS A 9 -16.68 35.83 -29.51
N PRO A 10 -16.14 35.57 -30.71
CA PRO A 10 -15.64 34.25 -31.12
C PRO A 10 -14.62 33.65 -30.14
N HIS A 11 -13.74 34.46 -29.56
CA HIS A 11 -12.78 33.99 -28.55
C HIS A 11 -13.45 33.43 -27.30
N VAL A 12 -14.50 34.07 -26.80
CA VAL A 12 -15.21 33.61 -25.59
C VAL A 12 -15.98 32.34 -25.89
N ARG A 13 -16.54 32.23 -27.10
CA ARG A 13 -17.22 31.02 -27.57
C ARG A 13 -16.29 29.81 -27.55
N ILE A 14 -15.08 29.97 -28.09
CA ILE A 14 -14.06 28.91 -28.13
C ILE A 14 -13.57 28.58 -26.73
N ALA A 15 -13.27 29.59 -25.90
CA ALA A 15 -12.83 29.39 -24.53
C ALA A 15 -13.85 28.57 -23.70
N LEU A 16 -15.15 28.86 -23.87
CA LEU A 16 -16.21 28.15 -23.14
C LEU A 16 -16.33 26.67 -23.53
N VAL A 17 -15.93 26.32 -24.75
CA VAL A 17 -15.87 24.93 -25.22
C VAL A 17 -14.58 24.26 -24.77
N VAL A 18 -13.44 24.94 -24.87
CA VAL A 18 -12.10 24.36 -24.63
C VAL A 18 -11.77 24.25 -23.14
N ALA A 19 -12.24 25.19 -22.32
CA ALA A 19 -11.98 25.23 -20.87
C ALA A 19 -12.29 23.91 -20.14
N PRO A 20 -13.46 23.26 -20.29
CA PRO A 20 -13.73 22.00 -19.59
C PRO A 20 -12.77 20.87 -19.99
N PHE A 21 -12.36 20.79 -21.27
CA PHE A 21 -11.38 19.79 -21.70
C PHE A 21 -10.00 20.03 -21.09
N LEU A 22 -9.56 21.29 -21.03
CA LEU A 22 -8.29 21.65 -20.40
C LEU A 22 -8.28 21.34 -18.90
N VAL A 23 -9.41 21.51 -18.20
CA VAL A 23 -9.53 21.16 -16.77
C VAL A 23 -9.42 19.65 -16.57
N ILE A 24 -10.14 18.85 -17.35
CA ILE A 24 -10.11 17.38 -17.24
C ILE A 24 -8.71 16.85 -17.59
N LEU A 25 -8.13 17.32 -18.69
CA LEU A 25 -6.77 16.94 -19.11
C LEU A 25 -5.73 17.39 -18.07
N GLY A 26 -5.80 18.63 -17.61
CA GLY A 26 -4.87 19.16 -16.62
C GLY A 26 -4.94 18.41 -15.29
N TYR A 27 -6.14 18.02 -14.86
CA TYR A 27 -6.32 17.21 -13.66
C TYR A 27 -5.74 15.79 -13.82
N GLY A 28 -5.97 15.14 -14.96
CA GLY A 28 -5.38 13.83 -15.25
C GLY A 28 -3.85 13.88 -15.38
N LEU A 29 -3.31 14.96 -15.96
CA LEU A 29 -1.87 15.17 -16.08
C LEU A 29 -1.21 15.49 -14.73
N MET A 30 -1.93 16.14 -13.81
CA MET A 30 -1.48 16.31 -12.42
C MET A 30 -1.34 14.98 -11.69
N ASP A 31 -2.24 14.02 -11.92
CA ASP A 31 -2.14 12.69 -11.29
C ASP A 31 -0.86 11.94 -11.71
N ILE A 32 -0.42 12.07 -12.96
CA ILE A 32 0.85 11.46 -13.40
C ILE A 32 2.10 12.24 -12.93
N TRP A 33 2.02 13.56 -12.78
CA TRP A 33 3.17 14.39 -12.37
C TRP A 33 3.39 14.40 -10.85
N VAL A 34 2.32 14.31 -10.05
CA VAL A 34 2.36 14.29 -8.57
C VAL A 34 2.67 12.89 -8.03
N LYS A 35 2.94 11.92 -8.91
CA LYS A 35 3.33 10.55 -8.58
C LYS A 35 4.83 10.29 -8.81
N PRO A 36 5.76 10.91 -8.06
CA PRO A 36 7.13 10.43 -8.00
C PRO A 36 7.24 9.12 -7.19
N ASP A 37 6.28 8.82 -6.31
CA ASP A 37 6.34 7.71 -5.35
C ASP A 37 5.01 6.94 -5.16
N THR A 38 4.10 6.93 -6.13
CA THR A 38 3.17 5.80 -6.13
C THR A 38 3.98 4.58 -6.54
N PRO A 39 4.00 3.50 -5.74
CA PRO A 39 4.49 2.22 -6.23
C PRO A 39 3.55 1.81 -7.36
N GLU A 40 3.89 2.20 -8.58
CA GLU A 40 3.32 1.61 -9.77
C GLU A 40 3.50 0.10 -9.63
N ALA A 41 2.38 -0.60 -9.81
CA ALA A 41 2.38 -2.01 -10.11
C ALA A 41 2.95 -2.95 -9.01
N SER A 42 2.23 -3.07 -7.90
CA SER A 42 2.07 -4.39 -7.25
C SER A 42 1.23 -5.38 -8.10
N ARG A 43 1.23 -5.20 -9.43
CA ARG A 43 0.99 -6.25 -10.43
C ARG A 43 2.27 -7.06 -10.70
N GLN A 44 3.37 -6.79 -9.99
CA GLN A 44 4.23 -7.90 -9.62
C GLN A 44 3.46 -8.66 -8.56
N GLU A 45 2.91 -9.79 -8.96
CA GLU A 45 2.46 -10.88 -8.11
C GLU A 45 3.53 -11.05 -7.03
N ILE A 46 3.35 -10.37 -5.89
CA ILE A 46 4.26 -10.49 -4.76
C ILE A 46 3.98 -11.90 -4.29
N SER A 47 4.77 -12.86 -4.77
CA SER A 47 4.75 -14.23 -4.29
C SER A 47 4.78 -14.15 -2.78
N VAL A 48 3.66 -14.46 -2.14
CA VAL A 48 3.65 -14.66 -0.71
C VAL A 48 4.30 -16.01 -0.49
N GLN A 49 5.61 -16.02 -0.25
CA GLN A 49 6.29 -17.26 0.03
C GLN A 49 5.94 -17.72 1.45
N PRO A 50 5.48 -18.97 1.61
CA PRO A 50 5.23 -19.50 2.94
C PRO A 50 6.55 -19.61 3.68
N LEU A 51 6.63 -18.98 4.86
CA LEU A 51 7.78 -19.19 5.73
C LEU A 51 7.62 -20.54 6.43
N GLU A 52 8.66 -21.35 6.40
CA GLU A 52 8.69 -22.60 7.14
C GLU A 52 9.06 -22.33 8.59
N GLN A 53 8.30 -22.93 9.50
CA GLN A 53 8.56 -22.83 10.93
C GLN A 53 9.82 -23.63 11.28
N LEU A 54 10.77 -22.99 11.94
CA LEU A 54 11.96 -23.63 12.46
C LEU A 54 11.71 -24.07 13.91
N GLY A 55 11.42 -25.36 14.11
CA GLY A 55 11.25 -25.99 15.43
C GLY A 55 9.86 -25.80 16.03
N GLU A 56 9.74 -25.87 17.37
CA GLU A 56 8.47 -25.67 18.07
C GLU A 56 8.16 -24.18 18.25
N CYS A 57 7.12 -23.67 17.58
CA CYS A 57 6.56 -22.36 17.85
C CYS A 57 5.52 -22.47 18.97
N ARG A 58 5.95 -22.23 20.20
CA ARG A 58 5.02 -21.90 21.29
C ARG A 58 5.20 -20.42 21.63
N LEU A 59 4.18 -19.62 21.31
CA LEU A 59 4.14 -18.21 21.68
C LEU A 59 4.27 -17.99 23.20
N VAL A 60 3.91 -19.01 23.99
CA VAL A 60 4.09 -19.07 25.45
C VAL A 60 5.56 -19.18 25.86
N SER A 61 6.40 -19.90 25.11
CA SER A 61 7.85 -20.02 25.38
C SER A 61 8.67 -18.90 24.74
N GLY A 62 8.02 -17.91 24.12
CA GLY A 62 8.59 -16.60 23.85
C GLY A 62 9.37 -16.44 22.55
N GLN A 63 9.55 -17.48 21.75
CA GLN A 63 10.27 -17.38 20.47
C GLN A 63 9.69 -18.31 19.41
N CYS A 64 9.25 -17.76 18.28
CA CYS A 64 8.93 -18.50 17.07
C CYS A 64 9.81 -18.01 15.93
N ARG A 65 10.51 -18.92 15.26
CA ARG A 65 11.39 -18.58 14.13
C ARG A 65 10.84 -19.18 12.87
N PHE A 66 10.88 -18.38 11.81
CA PHE A 66 10.34 -18.69 10.50
C PHE A 66 11.42 -18.38 9.47
N ARG A 67 11.64 -19.26 8.51
CA ARG A 67 12.66 -19.07 7.47
C ARG A 67 12.12 -19.39 6.09
N TYR A 68 12.55 -18.62 5.11
CA TYR A 68 12.35 -18.91 3.69
C TYR A 68 13.61 -18.51 2.92
N GLY A 69 14.39 -19.50 2.46
CA GLY A 69 15.71 -19.24 1.87
C GLY A 69 16.63 -18.52 2.86
N ASP A 70 17.09 -17.33 2.49
CA ASP A 70 17.95 -16.47 3.32
C ASP A 70 17.16 -15.52 4.24
N LEU A 71 15.84 -15.44 4.11
CA LEU A 71 14.98 -14.62 4.96
C LEU A 71 14.69 -15.37 6.27
N GLU A 72 15.03 -14.77 7.40
CA GLU A 72 14.70 -15.28 8.74
C GLU A 72 13.90 -14.23 9.52
N VAL A 73 12.76 -14.66 10.04
CA VAL A 73 11.82 -13.86 10.82
C VAL A 73 11.64 -14.50 12.19
N SER A 74 11.88 -13.73 13.25
CA SER A 74 11.65 -14.14 14.63
C SER A 74 10.48 -13.35 15.21
N LEU A 75 9.46 -14.05 15.71
CA LEU A 75 8.43 -13.48 16.57
C LEU A 75 8.79 -13.74 18.03
N GLN A 76 8.76 -12.69 18.84
CA GLN A 76 9.04 -12.75 20.27
C GLN A 76 7.92 -12.09 21.03
N ARG A 77 7.53 -12.69 22.15
CA ARG A 77 6.56 -12.06 23.05
C ARG A 77 7.31 -11.02 23.89
N ALA A 78 6.97 -9.75 23.71
CA ALA A 78 7.49 -8.70 24.57
C ALA A 78 6.71 -8.67 25.88
N ASN A 79 7.37 -8.23 26.96
CA ASN A 79 6.70 -7.97 28.23
C ASN A 79 5.60 -6.94 27.98
N SER A 80 4.38 -7.33 28.29
CA SER A 80 3.21 -6.52 28.02
C SER A 80 2.52 -6.18 29.34
N GLU A 81 2.12 -4.92 29.47
CA GLU A 81 1.32 -4.46 30.58
C GLU A 81 -0.05 -5.16 30.57
N ALA A 82 -0.63 -5.31 31.76
CA ALA A 82 -1.78 -6.19 32.02
C ALA A 82 -2.90 -6.05 30.98
N GLY A 83 -3.16 -7.13 30.24
CA GLY A 83 -4.26 -7.25 29.28
C GLY A 83 -3.91 -7.04 27.81
N LEU A 84 -2.70 -6.58 27.49
CA LEU A 84 -2.22 -6.50 26.10
C LEU A 84 -1.23 -7.63 25.84
N ALA A 85 -1.12 -8.08 24.58
CA ALA A 85 -0.08 -9.00 24.14
C ALA A 85 0.75 -8.32 23.06
N ARG A 86 1.95 -7.86 23.43
CA ARG A 86 2.90 -7.27 22.48
C ARG A 86 3.74 -8.37 21.85
N ILE A 87 3.78 -8.37 20.52
CA ILE A 87 4.59 -9.28 19.71
C ILE A 87 5.60 -8.44 18.95
N ASP A 88 6.88 -8.65 19.24
CA ASP A 88 7.97 -8.01 18.51
C ASP A 88 8.42 -8.93 17.37
N LEU A 89 8.69 -8.31 16.22
CA LEU A 89 8.95 -9.01 14.97
C LEU A 89 10.30 -8.54 14.43
N VAL A 90 11.26 -9.45 14.39
CA VAL A 90 12.65 -9.17 14.01
C VAL A 90 12.95 -9.92 12.73
N SER A 91 13.44 -9.19 11.73
CA SER A 91 13.85 -9.76 10.43
C SER A 91 15.31 -9.46 10.17
N ASN A 92 16.01 -10.40 9.54
CA ASN A 92 17.38 -10.21 9.06
C ASN A 92 17.46 -9.42 7.75
N GLN A 93 16.36 -9.29 7.01
CA GLN A 93 16.28 -8.59 5.73
C GLN A 93 15.11 -7.58 5.71
N HIS A 94 15.15 -6.64 4.75
CA HIS A 94 14.08 -5.65 4.59
C HIS A 94 12.82 -6.29 4.00
N ILE A 95 11.72 -6.27 4.75
CA ILE A 95 10.44 -6.86 4.33
C ILE A 95 9.48 -5.75 3.89
N ARG A 96 8.89 -5.91 2.70
CA ARG A 96 7.90 -4.97 2.15
C ARG A 96 6.46 -5.21 2.63
N GLY A 97 6.20 -6.32 3.32
CA GLY A 97 4.91 -6.61 3.95
C GLY A 97 4.89 -8.01 4.58
N ILE A 98 4.12 -8.17 5.66
CA ILE A 98 3.96 -9.43 6.39
C ILE A 98 2.47 -9.68 6.59
N ARG A 99 2.04 -10.92 6.33
CA ARG A 99 0.69 -11.39 6.67
C ARG A 99 0.83 -12.56 7.62
N PHE A 100 0.17 -12.46 8.77
CA PHE A 100 0.11 -13.52 9.75
C PHE A 100 -1.33 -13.62 10.28
N ALA A 101 -1.72 -14.82 10.71
CA ALA A 101 -2.97 -15.07 11.40
C ALA A 101 -2.65 -15.54 12.81
N ILE A 102 -3.35 -14.98 13.80
CA ILE A 102 -3.27 -15.43 15.18
C ILE A 102 -4.48 -16.34 15.41
N LEU A 103 -4.20 -17.60 15.75
CA LEU A 103 -5.21 -18.55 16.20
C LEU A 103 -5.21 -18.51 17.73
N GLN A 104 -6.38 -18.26 18.31
CA GLN A 104 -6.60 -18.26 19.75
C GLN A 104 -7.60 -19.37 20.06
N ASP A 105 -7.12 -20.47 20.63
CA ASP A 105 -7.95 -21.56 21.16
C ASP A 105 -8.53 -21.20 22.55
#